data_AF-A0A4R5CDF8-F1
#
_entry.id   AF-A0A4R5CDF8-F1
#
_cell.length_a   1.000
_cell.length_b   1.000
_cell.length_c   1.000
_cell.angle_alpha   90.00
_cell.angle_beta   90.00
_cell.angle_gamma   90.00
#
_symmetry.space_group_name_H-M   'P 1'
#
loop_
_entity.id
_entity.type
_entity.pdbx_description
1 polymer ?
#
loop_
_entity_poly.entity_id
_entity_poly.type
_entity_poly.pdbx_seq_one_letter_code
_entity_poly.pdbx_strand_id
1 'polypeptide(L)'
;MSQEFLAICYFFSSLEDTILPENPVRFIDAFVEALSLQTLGFSVQNFKSEGRPSFDTKIFLKIYLHGYLNGLRSSRKLEKECARNIELQRLLCTITPNYQSISDFRKHNSSGLKNLFKLFVSFLKDADLIGCEIIAIDGTKSRAHNSRKANFNKKKIERYLVYIEERTQEYLAELAKNDLQDNSFTISTITEKNRAIKKK
;
A
#
# COMPACT_ATOMS: atom_id res chain seq x y z
N MET A 1 -5.75 -57.14 9.98
CA MET A 1 -5.41 -56.14 11.02
C MET A 1 -4.88 -54.92 10.30
N SER A 2 -5.69 -53.87 10.30
CA SER A 2 -5.51 -52.59 9.62
C SER A 2 -4.30 -51.82 10.14
N GLN A 3 -3.40 -51.41 9.24
CA GLN A 3 -2.51 -50.27 9.49
C GLN A 3 -2.99 -49.13 8.59
N GLU A 4 -3.65 -48.16 9.22
CA GLU A 4 -3.95 -46.86 8.64
C GLU A 4 -2.64 -46.19 8.23
N PHE A 5 -2.40 -46.12 6.92
CA PHE A 5 -1.34 -45.28 6.37
C PHE A 5 -1.81 -43.82 6.46
N LEU A 6 -1.28 -43.15 7.46
CA LEU A 6 -1.37 -41.71 7.68
C LEU A 6 -0.85 -41.01 6.41
N ALA A 7 -1.76 -40.59 5.54
CA ALA A 7 -1.46 -39.79 4.37
C ALA A 7 -0.99 -38.41 4.87
N ILE A 8 0.32 -38.27 5.07
CA ILE A 8 0.97 -36.98 5.20
C ILE A 8 0.83 -36.31 3.83
N CYS A 9 -0.21 -35.51 3.65
CA CYS A 9 -0.34 -34.60 2.52
C CYS A 9 0.83 -33.61 2.58
N TYR A 10 1.91 -33.91 1.86
CA TYR A 10 2.93 -32.95 1.49
C TYR A 10 2.30 -31.94 0.52
N PHE A 11 1.63 -30.93 1.08
CA PHE A 11 1.15 -29.80 0.30
C PHE A 11 2.34 -28.86 0.08
N PHE A 12 2.98 -28.97 -1.09
CA PHE A 12 3.88 -27.94 -1.58
C PHE A 12 3.03 -26.74 -2.00
N SER A 13 2.61 -25.91 -1.04
CA SER A 13 2.00 -24.62 -1.34
C SER A 13 3.10 -23.61 -1.68
N SER A 14 3.12 -23.11 -2.91
CA SER A 14 3.83 -21.87 -3.21
C SER A 14 3.12 -20.70 -2.53
N LEU A 15 3.84 -19.62 -2.19
CA LEU A 15 3.21 -18.36 -1.78
C LEU A 15 2.19 -17.89 -2.83
N GLU A 16 2.42 -18.22 -4.11
CA GLU A 16 1.52 -17.90 -5.21
C GLU A 16 0.16 -18.63 -5.12
N ASP A 17 0.13 -19.83 -4.54
CA ASP A 17 -1.07 -20.64 -4.37
C ASP A 17 -1.86 -20.27 -3.11
N THR A 18 -1.21 -19.56 -2.17
CA THR A 18 -1.86 -19.12 -0.91
C THR A 18 -2.76 -17.90 -1.08
N ILE A 19 -2.60 -17.14 -2.17
CA ILE A 19 -3.34 -15.91 -2.43
C ILE A 19 -4.35 -16.12 -3.55
N LEU A 20 -5.63 -15.87 -3.24
CA LEU A 20 -6.73 -15.98 -4.19
C LEU A 20 -6.48 -15.15 -5.47
N PRO A 21 -6.93 -15.62 -6.65
CA PRO A 21 -6.79 -14.89 -7.91
C PRO A 21 -7.40 -13.48 -7.89
N GLU A 22 -8.49 -13.29 -7.15
CA GLU A 22 -9.21 -12.01 -7.02
C GLU A 22 -8.65 -11.08 -5.94
N ASN A 23 -7.51 -11.43 -5.33
CA ASN A 23 -6.93 -10.60 -4.28
C ASN A 23 -6.39 -9.27 -4.85
N PRO A 24 -6.71 -8.11 -4.24
CA PRO A 24 -6.27 -6.79 -4.72
C PRO A 24 -4.75 -6.63 -4.85
N VAL A 25 -3.96 -7.43 -4.15
CA VAL A 25 -2.50 -7.43 -4.22
C VAL A 25 -2.00 -7.78 -5.62
N ARG A 26 -2.70 -8.66 -6.35
CA ARG A 26 -2.36 -9.01 -7.74
C ARG A 26 -2.57 -7.83 -8.68
N PHE A 27 -3.62 -7.05 -8.41
CA PHE A 27 -3.85 -5.79 -9.13
C PHE A 27 -2.76 -4.76 -8.86
N ILE A 28 -2.33 -4.58 -7.60
CA ILE A 28 -1.22 -3.67 -7.26
C ILE A 28 0.05 -4.05 -8.01
N ASP A 29 0.36 -5.34 -8.06
CA ASP A 29 1.53 -5.88 -8.75
C ASP A 29 1.49 -5.54 -10.24
N ALA A 30 0.42 -5.94 -10.94
CA ALA A 30 0.24 -5.67 -12.37
C ALA A 30 0.22 -4.16 -12.68
N PHE A 31 -0.44 -3.36 -11.83
CA PHE A 31 -0.49 -1.91 -11.97
C PHE A 31 0.91 -1.31 -11.91
N VAL A 32 1.72 -1.63 -10.88
CA VAL A 32 3.07 -1.09 -10.72
C VAL A 32 4.01 -1.55 -11.84
N GLU A 33 3.88 -2.79 -12.32
CA GLU A 33 4.69 -3.28 -13.43
C GLU A 33 4.44 -2.53 -14.75
N ALA A 34 3.20 -2.07 -14.97
CA ALA A 34 2.82 -1.31 -16.16
C ALA A 34 3.22 0.18 -16.11
N LEU A 35 3.72 0.70 -14.97
CA LEU A 35 4.02 2.12 -14.82
C LEU A 35 5.34 2.54 -15.48
N SER A 36 5.30 3.69 -16.15
CA SER A 36 6.50 4.43 -16.55
C SER A 36 7.01 5.33 -15.41
N LEU A 37 8.01 4.86 -14.67
CA LEU A 37 8.60 5.55 -13.52
C LEU A 37 9.07 6.98 -13.84
N GLN A 38 9.65 7.18 -15.03
CA GLN A 38 10.15 8.47 -15.49
C GLN A 38 9.02 9.49 -15.65
N THR A 39 7.88 9.09 -16.23
CA THR A 39 6.71 9.97 -16.44
C THR A 39 6.10 10.41 -15.12
N LEU A 40 6.16 9.55 -14.09
CA LEU A 40 5.68 9.86 -12.76
C LEU A 40 6.62 10.79 -11.97
N GLY A 41 7.82 11.06 -12.49
CA GLY A 41 8.83 11.89 -11.84
C GLY A 41 9.72 11.14 -10.85
N PHE A 42 9.82 9.81 -10.97
CA PHE A 42 10.82 9.04 -10.25
C PHE A 42 12.13 9.04 -11.04
N SER A 43 13.23 9.40 -10.36
CA SER A 43 14.57 9.26 -10.91
C SER A 43 14.95 7.78 -10.92
N VAL A 44 15.11 7.20 -12.10
CA VAL A 44 15.67 5.85 -12.23
C VAL A 44 17.11 5.91 -11.74
N GLN A 45 17.37 5.38 -10.55
CA GLN A 45 18.72 5.38 -10.01
C GLN A 45 19.57 4.40 -10.82
N ASN A 46 20.64 4.91 -11.43
CA ASN A 46 21.70 4.06 -11.95
C ASN A 46 22.34 3.35 -10.75
N PHE A 47 22.28 2.02 -10.74
CA PHE A 47 22.92 1.23 -9.69
C PHE A 47 24.39 1.64 -9.61
N LYS A 48 24.81 2.14 -8.45
CA LYS A 48 26.24 2.35 -8.20
C LYS A 48 26.93 0.99 -8.23
N SER A 49 28.09 0.93 -8.88
CA SER A 49 28.90 -0.29 -8.98
C SER A 49 29.49 -0.75 -7.64
N GLU A 50 29.41 0.08 -6.60
CA GLU A 50 30.03 -0.18 -5.30
C GLU A 50 29.01 -0.10 -4.16
N GLY A 51 29.05 -1.08 -3.25
CA GLY A 51 28.17 -1.19 -2.10
C GLY A 51 26.98 -2.14 -2.31
N ARG A 52 26.09 -2.22 -1.30
CA ARG A 52 24.86 -3.00 -1.40
C ARG A 52 23.94 -2.35 -2.45
N PRO A 53 23.41 -3.11 -3.42
CA PRO A 53 22.50 -2.55 -4.43
C PRO A 53 21.28 -1.93 -3.75
N SER A 54 20.90 -0.74 -4.21
CA SER A 54 19.67 -0.08 -3.79
C SER A 54 18.46 -0.94 -4.13
N PHE A 55 17.41 -0.88 -3.31
CA PHE A 55 16.13 -1.51 -3.65
C PHE A 55 15.54 -0.88 -4.91
N ASP A 56 14.83 -1.69 -5.70
CA ASP A 56 14.04 -1.19 -6.83
C ASP A 56 12.97 -0.21 -6.32
N THR A 57 12.77 0.87 -7.05
CA THR A 57 11.71 1.86 -6.81
C THR A 57 10.35 1.18 -6.75
N LYS A 58 10.09 0.19 -7.63
CA LYS A 58 8.82 -0.56 -7.69
C LYS A 58 8.46 -1.23 -6.37
N ILE A 59 9.44 -1.72 -5.61
CA ILE A 59 9.22 -2.33 -4.27
C ILE A 59 8.55 -1.31 -3.34
N PHE A 60 9.05 -0.08 -3.30
CA PHE A 60 8.46 0.96 -2.45
C PHE A 60 7.09 1.41 -2.94
N LEU A 61 6.86 1.47 -4.26
CA LEU A 61 5.53 1.80 -4.79
C LEU A 61 4.50 0.75 -4.37
N LYS A 62 4.84 -0.53 -4.49
CA LYS A 62 4.01 -1.65 -4.04
C LYS A 62 3.67 -1.54 -2.54
N ILE A 63 4.66 -1.24 -1.69
CA ILE A 63 4.47 -1.02 -0.24
C ILE A 63 3.50 0.14 0.01
N TYR A 64 3.68 1.27 -0.67
CA TYR A 64 2.86 2.47 -0.44
C TYR A 64 1.41 2.31 -0.93
N LEU A 65 1.19 1.64 -2.06
CA LEU A 65 -0.15 1.34 -2.56
C LEU A 65 -0.87 0.33 -1.66
N HIS A 66 -0.19 -0.74 -1.25
CA HIS A 66 -0.73 -1.69 -0.28
C HIS A 66 -1.07 -1.01 1.05
N GLY A 67 -0.16 -0.16 1.53
CA GLY A 67 -0.37 0.61 2.76
C GLY A 67 -1.55 1.58 2.66
N TYR A 68 -1.74 2.20 1.50
CA TYR A 68 -2.88 3.09 1.26
C TYR A 68 -4.22 2.34 1.34
N LEU A 69 -4.33 1.20 0.66
CA LEU A 69 -5.55 0.38 0.66
C LEU A 69 -5.88 -0.18 2.05
N ASN A 70 -4.86 -0.58 2.82
CA ASN A 70 -5.02 -1.19 4.14
C ASN A 70 -4.94 -0.19 5.31
N GLY A 71 -4.88 1.12 5.05
CA GLY A 71 -4.81 2.14 6.09
C GLY A 71 -3.52 2.12 6.94
N LEU A 72 -2.41 1.59 6.40
CA LEU A 72 -1.11 1.56 7.08
C LEU A 72 -0.38 2.89 6.86
N ARG A 73 -0.36 3.71 7.91
CA ARG A 73 0.10 5.11 7.85
C ARG A 73 1.43 5.40 8.55
N SER A 74 2.21 4.37 8.86
CA SER A 74 3.53 4.48 9.51
C SER A 74 4.54 3.58 8.79
N SER A 75 5.75 4.08 8.56
CA SER A 75 6.84 3.33 7.94
C SER A 75 7.26 2.12 8.79
N ARG A 76 7.15 2.21 10.12
CA ARG A 76 7.39 1.07 11.03
C ARG A 76 6.28 0.03 10.94
N LYS A 77 5.02 0.46 10.78
CA LYS A 77 3.91 -0.46 10.54
C LYS A 77 4.08 -1.16 9.20
N LEU A 78 4.48 -0.42 8.15
CA LEU A 78 4.77 -0.98 6.83
C LEU A 78 5.90 -2.01 6.89
N GLU A 79 7.01 -1.72 7.58
CA GLU A 79 8.10 -2.69 7.80
C GLU A 79 7.60 -3.97 8.50
N LYS A 80 6.85 -3.83 9.60
CA LYS A 80 6.27 -4.98 10.32
C LYS A 80 5.35 -5.81 9.44
N GLU A 81 4.54 -5.15 8.63
CA GLU A 81 3.62 -5.79 7.68
C GLU A 81 4.37 -6.54 6.58
N CYS A 82 5.46 -5.98 6.06
CA CYS A 82 6.32 -6.68 5.09
C CYS A 82 6.85 -8.01 5.65
N ALA A 83 7.11 -8.08 6.96
CA ALA A 83 7.63 -9.28 7.62
C ALA A 83 6.56 -10.31 8.00
N ARG A 84 5.28 -9.92 8.19
CA ARG A 84 4.24 -10.81 8.77
C ARG A 84 3.08 -11.10 7.84
N ASN A 85 2.78 -10.21 6.90
CA ASN A 85 1.60 -10.30 6.06
C ASN A 85 1.95 -11.07 4.78
N ILE A 86 1.26 -12.20 4.57
CA ILE A 86 1.50 -13.09 3.43
C ILE A 86 1.29 -12.39 2.09
N GLU A 87 0.35 -11.44 2.04
CA GLU A 87 0.06 -10.64 0.85
C GLU A 87 1.26 -9.77 0.46
N LEU A 88 1.83 -9.05 1.41
CA LEU A 88 3.04 -8.26 1.19
C LEU A 88 4.26 -9.13 0.95
N GLN A 89 4.41 -10.25 1.65
CA GLN A 89 5.50 -11.17 1.40
C GLN A 89 5.48 -11.70 -0.03
N ARG A 90 4.30 -12.03 -0.58
CA ARG A 90 4.17 -12.39 -1.99
C ARG A 90 4.47 -11.20 -2.90
N LEU A 91 3.87 -10.04 -2.64
CA LEU A 91 4.02 -8.84 -3.46
C LEU A 91 5.47 -8.37 -3.60
N LEU A 92 6.27 -8.59 -2.55
CA LEU A 92 7.68 -8.17 -2.47
C LEU A 92 8.66 -9.32 -2.65
N CYS A 93 8.20 -10.53 -3.02
CA CYS A 93 9.02 -11.72 -3.10
C CYS A 93 9.89 -11.94 -1.84
N THR A 94 9.28 -11.76 -0.66
CA THR A 94 9.88 -11.85 0.68
C THR A 94 10.94 -10.80 1.03
N ILE A 95 11.12 -9.78 0.20
CA ILE A 95 11.99 -8.64 0.51
C ILE A 95 11.33 -7.78 1.60
N THR A 96 12.07 -7.50 2.67
CA THR A 96 11.61 -6.65 3.79
C THR A 96 12.51 -5.42 3.94
N PRO A 97 12.19 -4.29 3.28
CA PRO A 97 12.91 -3.05 3.49
C PRO A 97 12.73 -2.55 4.93
N ASN A 98 13.78 -2.02 5.54
CA ASN A 98 13.69 -1.44 6.87
C ASN A 98 12.87 -0.14 6.86
N TYR A 99 12.35 0.26 8.02
CA TYR A 99 11.51 1.46 8.12
C TYR A 99 12.24 2.74 7.69
N GLN A 100 13.57 2.82 7.88
CA GLN A 100 14.36 3.96 7.39
C GLN A 100 14.34 4.05 5.87
N SER A 101 14.61 2.94 5.17
CA SER A 101 14.59 2.93 3.70
C SER A 101 13.22 3.33 3.17
N ILE A 102 12.15 2.85 3.79
CA ILE A 102 10.77 3.22 3.44
C ILE A 102 10.55 4.74 3.64
N SER A 103 10.87 5.26 4.83
CA SER A 103 10.67 6.68 5.15
C SER A 103 11.52 7.60 4.28
N ASP A 104 12.79 7.23 4.06
CA ASP A 104 13.73 8.01 3.26
C ASP A 104 13.35 7.97 1.78
N PHE A 105 12.89 6.84 1.25
CA PHE A 105 12.34 6.79 -0.11
C PHE A 105 11.21 7.81 -0.30
N ARG A 106 10.28 7.89 0.66
CA ARG A 106 9.17 8.86 0.59
C ARG A 106 9.62 10.31 0.68
N LYS A 107 10.63 10.62 1.52
CA LYS A 107 11.19 11.98 1.62
C LYS A 107 11.79 12.43 0.28
N HIS A 108 12.62 11.57 -0.32
CA HIS A 108 13.34 11.91 -1.56
C HIS A 108 12.44 11.88 -2.81
N ASN A 109 11.36 11.11 -2.81
CA ASN A 109 10.47 10.93 -3.97
C ASN A 109 9.03 11.41 -3.71
N SER A 110 8.87 12.44 -2.89
CA SER A 110 7.55 12.93 -2.47
C SER A 110 6.67 13.38 -3.64
N SER A 111 7.23 14.07 -4.63
CA SER A 111 6.52 14.48 -5.86
C SER A 111 6.05 13.28 -6.68
N GLY A 112 6.92 12.29 -6.89
CA GLY A 112 6.58 11.06 -7.60
C GLY A 112 5.48 10.26 -6.91
N LEU A 113 5.51 10.17 -5.58
CA LEU A 113 4.46 9.52 -4.81
C LEU A 113 3.11 10.24 -4.91
N LYS A 114 3.09 11.58 -4.93
CA LYS A 114 1.85 12.34 -5.19
C LYS A 114 1.24 11.98 -6.54
N ASN A 115 2.07 11.94 -7.59
CA ASN A 115 1.64 11.61 -8.94
C ASN A 115 1.15 10.16 -9.02
N LEU A 116 1.85 9.22 -8.36
CA LEU A 116 1.43 7.83 -8.24
C LEU A 116 0.03 7.73 -7.64
N PHE A 117 -0.22 8.35 -6.49
CA PHE A 117 -1.53 8.28 -5.84
C PHE A 117 -2.63 8.93 -6.68
N LYS A 118 -2.35 10.07 -7.33
CA LYS A 118 -3.29 10.71 -8.27
C LYS A 118 -3.63 9.75 -9.43
N LEU A 119 -2.63 9.12 -10.03
CA LEU A 119 -2.81 8.17 -11.13
C LEU A 119 -3.58 6.93 -10.66
N PHE A 120 -3.24 6.39 -9.49
CA PHE A 120 -3.90 5.21 -8.94
C PHE A 120 -5.39 5.44 -8.67
N VAL A 121 -5.75 6.57 -8.06
CA VAL A 121 -7.16 6.93 -7.82
C VAL A 121 -7.90 7.21 -9.14
N SER A 122 -7.25 7.86 -10.11
CA SER A 122 -7.84 8.07 -11.44
C SER A 122 -8.10 6.74 -12.14
N PHE A 123 -7.12 5.84 -12.14
CA PHE A 123 -7.25 4.53 -12.74
C PHE A 123 -8.40 3.73 -12.12
N LEU A 124 -8.47 3.69 -10.79
CA LEU A 124 -9.53 2.97 -10.09
C LEU A 124 -10.92 3.54 -10.39
N LYS A 125 -11.02 4.85 -10.62
CA LYS A 125 -12.26 5.50 -11.06
C LYS A 125 -12.62 5.11 -12.50
N ASP A 126 -11.65 5.12 -13.42
CA ASP A 126 -11.88 4.83 -14.83
C ASP A 126 -12.19 3.34 -15.07
N ALA A 127 -11.67 2.47 -14.22
CA ALA A 127 -11.90 1.04 -14.23
C ALA A 127 -13.15 0.61 -13.43
N ASP A 128 -13.97 1.55 -12.95
CA ASP A 128 -15.17 1.33 -12.13
C ASP A 128 -14.94 0.48 -10.87
N LEU A 129 -13.68 0.38 -10.42
CA LEU A 129 -13.23 -0.39 -9.26
C LEU A 129 -13.42 0.38 -7.94
N ILE A 130 -13.37 1.72 -8.00
CA ILE A 130 -14.00 2.55 -6.96
C ILE A 130 -15.45 2.72 -7.40
N GLY A 131 -16.28 1.76 -7.01
CA GLY A 131 -17.71 1.93 -7.11
C GLY A 131 -18.09 3.25 -6.45
N CYS A 132 -18.75 4.14 -7.19
CA CYS A 132 -19.69 5.09 -6.59
C CYS A 132 -20.88 4.31 -5.99
N GLU A 133 -20.61 3.22 -5.28
CA GLU A 133 -21.59 2.28 -4.76
C GLU A 133 -22.21 2.89 -3.51
N ILE A 134 -23.38 3.48 -3.74
CA ILE A 134 -24.46 3.65 -2.77
C ILE A 134 -24.14 4.67 -1.66
N ILE A 135 -24.41 5.94 -1.96
CA ILE A 135 -24.81 6.88 -0.91
C ILE A 135 -26.26 6.54 -0.56
N ALA A 136 -26.49 5.84 0.55
CA ALA A 136 -27.82 5.68 1.10
C ALA A 136 -28.31 7.04 1.63
N ILE A 137 -29.18 7.71 0.87
CA ILE A 137 -29.90 8.91 1.32
C ILE A 137 -31.31 8.47 1.68
N ASP A 138 -31.57 8.26 2.96
CA ASP A 138 -32.91 7.99 3.46
C ASP A 138 -33.82 9.21 3.18
N GLY A 139 -34.92 8.98 2.46
CA GLY A 139 -36.07 9.89 2.42
C GLY A 139 -36.00 11.21 1.61
N THR A 140 -35.13 11.39 0.59
CA THR A 140 -35.11 12.65 -0.18
C THR A 140 -35.65 12.51 -1.62
N LYS A 141 -36.76 13.21 -1.96
CA LYS A 141 -37.31 13.25 -3.32
C LYS A 141 -36.39 14.04 -4.27
N SER A 142 -35.77 13.37 -5.25
CA SER A 142 -34.90 14.00 -6.26
C SER A 142 -35.70 14.40 -7.51
N ARG A 143 -35.67 15.69 -7.87
CA ARG A 143 -36.13 16.17 -9.19
C ARG A 143 -34.99 16.08 -10.22
N ALA A 144 -35.36 15.93 -11.49
CA ALA A 144 -34.50 15.74 -12.67
C ALA A 144 -33.13 16.45 -12.62
N HIS A 145 -32.08 15.69 -12.95
CA HIS A 145 -30.69 16.01 -12.66
C HIS A 145 -30.04 16.91 -13.73
N ASN A 146 -30.17 18.23 -13.57
CA ASN A 146 -29.05 19.13 -13.83
C ASN A 146 -28.95 20.15 -12.70
N SER A 147 -28.34 19.73 -11.59
CA SER A 147 -28.13 20.64 -10.47
C SER A 147 -27.06 21.68 -10.85
N ARG A 148 -27.17 22.92 -10.37
CA ARG A 148 -26.09 23.92 -10.49
C ARG A 148 -24.73 23.40 -9.96
N LYS A 149 -24.74 22.35 -9.13
CA LYS A 149 -23.52 21.67 -8.62
C LYS A 149 -22.85 20.77 -9.66
N ALA A 150 -23.58 20.26 -10.66
CA ALA A 150 -23.05 19.48 -11.78
C ALA A 150 -22.46 20.36 -12.91
N ASN A 151 -22.70 21.68 -12.89
CA ASN A 151 -22.04 22.62 -13.80
C ASN A 151 -20.60 22.91 -13.32
N PHE A 152 -19.64 22.63 -14.19
CA PHE A 152 -18.23 22.95 -13.99
C PHE A 152 -17.84 24.14 -14.86
N ASN A 153 -17.27 25.17 -14.24
CA ASN A 153 -16.57 26.24 -14.95
C ASN A 153 -15.07 26.16 -14.64
N LYS A 154 -14.23 26.82 -15.44
CA LYS A 154 -12.76 26.79 -15.25
C LYS A 154 -12.35 27.11 -13.82
N LYS A 155 -12.93 28.16 -13.23
CA LYS A 155 -12.68 28.61 -11.84
C LYS A 155 -13.03 27.54 -10.79
N LYS A 156 -14.07 26.74 -11.02
CA LYS A 156 -14.51 25.68 -10.12
C LYS A 156 -13.60 24.46 -10.25
N ILE A 157 -13.16 24.13 -11.45
CA ILE A 157 -12.15 23.08 -11.68
C ILE A 157 -10.83 23.45 -10.99
N GLU A 158 -10.36 24.68 -11.18
CA GLU A 158 -9.16 25.20 -10.51
C GLU A 158 -9.27 25.08 -8.98
N ARG A 159 -10.40 25.47 -8.39
CA ARG A 159 -10.64 25.29 -6.94
C ARG A 159 -10.58 23.84 -6.50
N TYR A 160 -11.13 22.90 -7.28
CA TYR A 160 -11.05 21.47 -6.95
C TYR A 160 -9.62 20.93 -7.07
N LEU A 161 -8.85 21.37 -8.07
CA LEU A 161 -7.45 20.99 -8.21
C LEU A 161 -6.64 21.45 -6.99
N VAL A 162 -6.79 22.72 -6.58
CA VAL A 162 -6.14 23.25 -5.37
C VAL A 162 -6.53 22.42 -4.13
N TYR A 163 -7.82 22.15 -3.95
CA TYR A 163 -8.30 21.34 -2.83
C TYR A 163 -7.69 19.93 -2.81
N ILE A 164 -7.63 19.26 -3.97
CA ILE A 164 -7.04 17.91 -4.07
C ILE A 164 -5.54 17.95 -3.73
N GLU A 165 -4.83 18.99 -4.16
CA GLU A 165 -3.41 19.19 -3.85
C GLU A 165 -3.17 19.42 -2.36
N GLU A 166 -4.00 20.26 -1.72
CA GLU A 166 -3.98 20.49 -0.27
C GLU A 166 -4.22 19.18 0.49
N ARG A 167 -5.27 18.42 0.15
CA ARG A 167 -5.56 17.11 0.77
C ARG A 167 -4.43 16.10 0.59
N THR A 168 -3.81 16.08 -0.58
CA THR A 168 -2.66 15.21 -0.84
C THR A 168 -1.47 15.60 0.05
N GLN A 169 -1.23 16.90 0.23
CA GLN A 169 -0.16 17.41 1.07
C GLN A 169 -0.41 17.12 2.56
N GLU A 170 -1.64 17.34 3.03
CA GLU A 170 -2.08 16.99 4.39
C GLU A 170 -1.84 15.51 4.68
N TYR A 171 -2.22 14.63 3.75
CA TYR A 171 -2.01 13.19 3.88
C TYR A 171 -0.53 12.82 4.05
N LEU A 172 0.36 13.38 3.22
CA LEU A 172 1.79 13.13 3.34
C LEU A 172 2.38 13.68 4.65
N ALA A 173 1.89 14.82 5.13
CA ALA A 173 2.30 15.39 6.40
C ALA A 173 1.86 14.51 7.59
N GLU A 174 0.66 13.92 7.51
CA GLU A 174 0.16 12.97 8.50
C GLU A 174 1.04 11.71 8.58
N LEU A 175 1.47 11.16 7.43
CA LEU A 175 2.43 10.05 7.40
C LEU A 175 3.75 10.40 8.11
N ALA A 176 4.27 11.61 7.87
CA ALA A 176 5.50 12.06 8.52
C ALA A 176 5.32 12.23 10.04
N LYS A 177 4.17 12.76 10.48
CA LYS A 177 3.84 12.89 11.90
C LYS A 177 3.70 11.53 12.59
N ASN A 178 3.03 10.58 11.94
CA ASN A 178 2.85 9.23 12.46
C ASN A 178 4.20 8.50 12.66
N ASP A 179 5.14 8.70 11.75
CA ASP A 179 6.50 8.15 11.89
C ASP A 179 7.23 8.64 13.15
N LEU A 180 6.94 9.88 13.59
CA LEU A 180 7.51 10.45 14.82
C LEU A 180 6.85 9.90 16.09
N GLN A 181 5.55 9.59 16.02
CA GLN A 181 4.76 9.14 17.18
C GLN A 181 4.86 7.63 17.44
N ASP A 182 5.23 6.85 16.43
CA ASP A 182 5.28 5.38 16.51
C ASP A 182 6.55 4.92 17.24
N ASN A 183 6.50 4.93 18.57
CA ASN A 183 7.47 4.26 19.42
C ASN A 183 7.15 2.76 19.43
N SER A 184 8.00 1.95 18.81
CA SER A 184 7.88 0.49 18.91
C SER A 184 8.01 0.07 20.38
N PHE A 185 6.97 -0.54 20.96
CA PHE A 185 7.10 -1.27 22.20
C PHE A 185 8.12 -2.40 21.99
N THR A 186 9.36 -2.19 22.44
CA THR A 186 10.39 -3.21 22.45
C THR A 186 10.07 -4.16 23.59
N ILE A 187 9.37 -5.25 23.30
CA ILE A 187 9.25 -6.34 24.28
C ILE A 187 10.58 -7.11 24.22
N SER A 188 11.58 -6.63 24.95
CA SER A 188 12.96 -7.17 24.95
C SER A 188 13.08 -8.58 25.54
N THR A 189 11.98 -9.19 26.00
CA THR A 189 11.99 -10.40 26.85
C THR A 189 10.97 -11.46 26.42
N ILE A 190 10.51 -11.47 25.16
CA ILE A 190 9.48 -12.44 24.69
C ILE A 190 9.99 -13.87 24.75
N THR A 191 11.22 -14.12 24.30
CA THR A 191 11.83 -15.45 24.24
C THR A 191 12.01 -16.08 25.62
N GLU A 192 12.42 -15.29 26.61
CA GLU A 192 12.56 -15.75 28.00
C GLU A 192 11.20 -16.01 28.67
N LYS A 193 10.22 -15.12 28.47
CA LYS A 193 8.85 -15.32 28.98
C LYS A 193 8.18 -16.55 28.36
N ASN A 194 8.36 -16.79 27.06
CA ASN A 194 7.85 -17.99 26.38
C ASN A 194 8.50 -19.28 26.92
N ARG A 195 9.80 -19.24 27.24
CA ARG A 195 10.50 -20.38 27.89
C ARG A 195 9.97 -20.65 29.30
N ALA A 196 9.61 -19.62 30.05
CA ALA A 196 9.03 -19.78 31.39
C ALA A 196 7.62 -20.39 31.37
N ILE A 197 6.81 -20.07 30.37
CA ILE A 197 5.44 -20.62 30.20
C ILE A 197 5.49 -22.10 29.81
N LYS A 198 6.38 -22.49 28.88
CA LYS A 198 6.49 -23.89 28.42
C LYS A 198 7.11 -24.86 29.44
N LYS A 199 7.61 -24.36 30.57
CA LYS A 199 8.17 -25.16 31.67
C LYS A 199 7.15 -25.45 32.80
N LYS A 200 5.95 -24.87 32.74
CA LYS A 200 4.80 -25.27 33.56
C LYS A 200 3.99 -26.32 32.82
#